data_AF-A0A4Q5TRD0-F1
#
_entry.id   AF-A0A4Q5TRD0-F1
#
_cell.length_a   1.000
_cell.length_b   1.000
_cell.length_c   1.000
_cell.angle_alpha   90.00
_cell.angle_beta   90.00
_cell.angle_gamma   90.00
#
_symmetry.space_group_name_H-M   'P 1'
#
loop_
_entity.id
_entity.type
_entity.pdbx_description
1 polymer ?
#
loop_
_entity_poly.entity_id
_entity_poly.type
_entity_poly.pdbx_seq_one_letter_code
_entity_poly.pdbx_strand_id
1 'polypeptide(L)'
;METFIVNGKEFKMATKWDEITLRQYISICKLEENKELYPIPEYLGLKRIEILCNAQDGELDELPLSEWERINTGLNDLLNHKPEPRLVDHVNINGVDYSTKRITNLFELTSGEYISIKTIQKQSDSVYDTIHKVLAVLIRPATKNVDHETGKEEWVVEKFDTKNLEYRAELFLDNLNATISFTSLDFFLNGSNS
;
A
#
# COMPACT_ATOMS: atom_id res chain seq x y z
N MET A 1 -6.98 8.12 -12.78
CA MET A 1 -8.19 7.38 -12.36
C MET A 1 -9.18 7.42 -13.50
N GLU A 2 -9.83 6.31 -13.75
CA GLU A 2 -10.90 6.15 -14.72
C GLU A 2 -12.24 6.03 -13.98
N THR A 3 -13.32 6.55 -14.57
CA THR A 3 -14.65 6.54 -13.96
C THR A 3 -15.65 5.79 -14.82
N PHE A 4 -16.54 5.04 -14.19
CA PHE A 4 -17.64 4.35 -14.85
C PHE A 4 -18.85 4.25 -13.91
N ILE A 5 -20.02 3.92 -14.46
CA ILE A 5 -21.28 3.86 -13.71
C ILE A 5 -21.89 2.48 -13.84
N VAL A 6 -22.28 1.88 -12.71
CA VAL A 6 -23.07 0.65 -12.65
C VAL A 6 -24.26 0.91 -11.74
N ASN A 7 -25.48 0.59 -12.18
CA ASN A 7 -26.70 0.78 -11.40
C ASN A 7 -26.89 2.19 -10.79
N GLY A 8 -26.43 3.23 -11.51
CA GLY A 8 -26.51 4.62 -11.06
C GLY A 8 -25.47 5.02 -10.00
N LYS A 9 -24.58 4.11 -9.59
CA LYS A 9 -23.44 4.38 -8.71
C LYS A 9 -22.18 4.63 -9.55
N GLU A 10 -21.48 5.73 -9.25
CA GLU A 10 -20.18 6.03 -9.85
C GLU A 10 -19.07 5.26 -9.14
N PHE A 11 -18.20 4.63 -9.92
CA PHE A 11 -16.98 3.97 -9.47
C PHE A 11 -15.75 4.67 -10.06
N LYS A 12 -14.66 4.69 -9.29
CA LYS A 12 -13.38 5.27 -9.69
C LYS A 12 -12.30 4.20 -9.59
N MET A 13 -11.80 3.74 -10.73
CA MET A 13 -10.73 2.77 -10.78
C MET A 13 -9.38 3.46 -10.86
N ALA A 14 -8.42 2.97 -10.07
CA ALA A 14 -7.03 3.35 -10.23
C ALA A 14 -6.49 2.88 -11.59
N THR A 15 -5.80 3.78 -12.27
CA THR A 15 -5.17 3.57 -13.59
C THR A 15 -3.64 3.61 -13.53
N LYS A 16 -3.10 3.98 -12.37
CA LYS A 16 -1.67 4.09 -12.08
C LYS A 16 -1.39 3.59 -10.69
N TRP A 17 -0.17 3.09 -10.47
CA TRP A 17 0.25 2.57 -9.16
C TRP A 17 0.23 3.62 -8.05
N ASP A 18 0.48 4.90 -8.38
CA ASP A 18 0.42 6.02 -7.44
C ASP A 18 -1.01 6.47 -7.12
N GLU A 19 -2.03 5.78 -7.63
CA GLU A 19 -3.44 5.98 -7.27
C GLU A 19 -3.95 4.88 -6.33
N ILE A 20 -3.13 3.86 -6.05
CA ILE A 20 -3.51 2.66 -5.30
C ILE A 20 -3.13 2.82 -3.83
N THR A 21 -4.07 2.56 -2.94
CA THR A 21 -3.84 2.51 -1.49
C THR A 21 -3.09 1.23 -1.10
N LEU A 22 -2.43 1.25 0.07
CA LEU A 22 -1.79 0.06 0.61
C LEU A 22 -2.80 -1.11 0.77
N ARG A 23 -4.04 -0.84 1.20
CA ARG A 23 -5.09 -1.84 1.33
C ARG A 23 -5.39 -2.52 0.00
N GLN A 24 -5.61 -1.74 -1.04
CA GLN A 24 -5.89 -2.27 -2.38
C GLN A 24 -4.74 -3.12 -2.90
N TYR A 25 -3.50 -2.66 -2.73
CA TYR A 25 -2.32 -3.44 -3.12
C TYR A 25 -2.24 -4.78 -2.38
N ILE A 26 -2.37 -4.77 -1.05
CA ILE A 26 -2.40 -5.98 -0.23
C ILE A 26 -3.50 -6.94 -0.70
N SER A 27 -4.69 -6.43 -0.99
CA SER A 27 -5.81 -7.24 -1.48
C SER A 27 -5.51 -7.87 -2.84
N ILE A 28 -4.86 -7.15 -3.77
CA ILE A 28 -4.41 -7.72 -5.05
C ILE A 28 -3.40 -8.83 -4.80
N CYS A 29 -2.38 -8.59 -3.97
CA CYS A 29 -1.37 -9.61 -3.68
C CYS A 29 -1.99 -10.89 -3.10
N LYS A 30 -2.93 -10.76 -2.16
CA LYS A 30 -3.67 -11.91 -1.61
C LYS A 30 -4.54 -12.60 -2.66
N LEU A 31 -5.17 -11.84 -3.55
CA LEU A 31 -5.93 -12.41 -4.67
C LEU A 31 -5.01 -13.22 -5.58
N GLU A 32 -3.81 -12.72 -5.89
CA GLU A 32 -2.83 -13.44 -6.71
C GLU A 32 -2.27 -14.70 -6.03
N GLU A 33 -2.01 -14.67 -4.71
CA GLU A 33 -1.62 -15.86 -3.93
C GLU A 33 -2.68 -16.96 -3.99
N ASN A 34 -3.95 -16.57 -4.11
CA ASN A 34 -5.11 -17.47 -4.10
C ASN A 34 -5.81 -17.56 -5.46
N LYS A 35 -5.12 -17.21 -6.55
CA LYS A 35 -5.73 -17.14 -7.90
C LYS A 35 -6.34 -18.46 -8.38
N GLU A 36 -5.85 -19.59 -7.87
CA GLU A 36 -6.37 -20.93 -8.19
C GLU A 36 -7.82 -21.13 -7.70
N LEU A 37 -8.28 -20.31 -6.74
CA LEU A 37 -9.69 -20.27 -6.32
C LEU A 37 -10.60 -19.57 -7.35
N TYR A 38 -10.02 -18.90 -8.35
CA TYR A 38 -10.70 -18.11 -9.38
C TYR A 38 -10.35 -18.65 -10.78
N PRO A 39 -10.85 -19.85 -11.14
CA PRO A 39 -10.40 -20.57 -12.34
C PRO A 39 -10.86 -19.91 -13.66
N ILE A 40 -11.80 -18.97 -13.60
CA ILE A 40 -12.30 -18.25 -14.76
C ILE A 40 -11.54 -16.90 -14.84
N PRO A 41 -10.76 -16.65 -15.91
CA PRO A 41 -9.96 -15.42 -16.04
C PRO A 41 -10.78 -14.13 -15.92
N GLU A 42 -12.00 -14.13 -16.46
CA GLU A 42 -12.93 -13.01 -16.41
C GLU A 42 -13.38 -12.73 -14.97
N TYR A 43 -13.60 -13.78 -14.18
CA TYR A 43 -13.97 -13.66 -12.77
C TYR A 43 -12.81 -13.12 -11.94
N LEU A 44 -11.58 -13.61 -12.18
CA LEU A 44 -10.37 -13.06 -11.56
C LEU A 44 -10.16 -11.57 -11.94
N GLY A 45 -10.40 -11.23 -13.21
CA GLY A 45 -10.37 -9.85 -13.71
C GLY A 45 -11.40 -8.96 -12.99
N LEU A 46 -12.63 -9.45 -12.83
CA LEU A 46 -13.68 -8.74 -12.09
C LEU A 46 -13.26 -8.48 -10.64
N LYS A 47 -12.67 -9.47 -9.95
CA LYS A 47 -12.17 -9.30 -8.57
C LYS A 47 -11.06 -8.26 -8.46
N ARG A 48 -10.16 -8.19 -9.45
CA ARG A 48 -9.14 -7.14 -9.49
C ARG A 48 -9.76 -5.75 -9.66
N ILE A 49 -10.76 -5.63 -10.54
CA ILE A 49 -11.49 -4.37 -10.76
C ILE A 49 -12.21 -3.94 -9.49
N GLU A 50 -12.94 -4.85 -8.83
CA GLU A 50 -13.63 -4.59 -7.56
C GLU A 50 -12.67 -3.99 -6.52
N ILE A 51 -11.50 -4.60 -6.34
CA ILE A 51 -10.47 -4.09 -5.43
C ILE A 51 -10.01 -2.68 -5.84
N LEU A 52 -9.64 -2.48 -7.10
CA LEU A 52 -9.06 -1.22 -7.59
C LEU A 52 -10.05 -0.04 -7.59
N CYS A 53 -11.36 -0.32 -7.56
CA CYS A 53 -12.39 0.72 -7.45
C CYS A 53 -13.15 0.72 -6.12
N ASN A 54 -12.74 -0.12 -5.15
CA ASN A 54 -13.41 -0.33 -3.86
C ASN A 54 -14.89 -0.69 -4.00
N ALA A 55 -15.24 -1.50 -5.00
CA ALA A 55 -16.56 -2.08 -5.12
C ALA A 55 -16.71 -3.28 -4.17
N GLN A 56 -17.91 -3.46 -3.65
CA GLN A 56 -18.28 -4.68 -2.91
C GLN A 56 -18.61 -5.81 -3.89
N ASP A 57 -18.56 -7.04 -3.39
CA ASP A 57 -18.93 -8.24 -4.15
C ASP A 57 -20.34 -8.10 -4.74
N GLY A 58 -20.46 -8.34 -6.05
CA GLY A 58 -21.71 -8.27 -6.80
C GLY A 58 -22.13 -6.86 -7.25
N GLU A 59 -21.47 -5.78 -6.80
CA GLU A 59 -21.83 -4.42 -7.24
C GLU A 59 -21.55 -4.17 -8.73
N LEU A 60 -20.70 -5.01 -9.34
CA LEU A 60 -20.30 -4.91 -10.73
C LEU A 60 -20.96 -5.98 -11.63
N ASP A 61 -21.90 -6.78 -11.11
CA ASP A 61 -22.52 -7.88 -11.88
C ASP A 61 -23.32 -7.40 -13.09
N GLU A 62 -23.87 -6.18 -13.01
CA GLU A 62 -24.63 -5.52 -14.08
C GLU A 62 -23.74 -4.62 -14.97
N LEU A 63 -22.41 -4.72 -14.85
CA LEU A 63 -21.48 -3.97 -15.68
C LEU A 63 -21.61 -4.44 -17.15
N PRO A 64 -21.96 -3.55 -18.10
CA PRO A 64 -22.07 -3.94 -19.50
C PRO A 64 -20.77 -4.52 -20.04
N LEU A 65 -20.85 -5.57 -20.86
CA LEU A 65 -19.66 -6.26 -21.40
C LEU A 65 -18.70 -5.30 -22.11
N SER A 66 -19.22 -4.33 -22.86
CA SER A 66 -18.39 -3.32 -23.53
C SER A 66 -17.60 -2.44 -22.55
N GLU A 67 -18.19 -2.12 -21.39
CA GLU A 67 -17.51 -1.37 -20.34
C GLU A 67 -16.51 -2.27 -19.60
N TRP A 68 -16.86 -3.53 -19.34
CA TRP A 68 -15.95 -4.50 -18.77
C TRP A 68 -14.69 -4.69 -19.64
N GLU A 69 -14.83 -4.86 -20.96
CA GLU A 69 -13.71 -5.00 -21.90
C GLU A 69 -12.79 -3.77 -21.89
N ARG A 70 -13.40 -2.57 -21.85
CA ARG A 70 -12.70 -1.29 -21.79
C ARG A 70 -11.89 -1.16 -20.50
N ILE A 71 -12.52 -1.41 -19.35
CA ILE A 71 -11.91 -1.34 -18.02
C ILE A 71 -10.82 -2.41 -17.87
N ASN A 72 -11.08 -3.64 -18.32
CA ASN A 72 -10.15 -4.76 -18.24
C ASN A 72 -8.89 -4.51 -19.11
N THR A 73 -9.02 -3.78 -20.22
CA THR A 73 -7.86 -3.33 -21.00
C THR A 73 -6.96 -2.41 -20.15
N GLY A 74 -7.54 -1.39 -19.50
CA GLY A 74 -6.81 -0.50 -18.60
C GLY A 74 -6.18 -1.22 -17.39
N LEU A 75 -6.88 -2.23 -16.83
CA LEU A 75 -6.33 -3.11 -15.79
C LEU A 75 -5.08 -3.83 -16.28
N ASN A 76 -5.14 -4.46 -17.45
CA ASN A 76 -4.01 -5.20 -18.01
C ASN A 76 -2.83 -4.27 -18.26
N ASP A 77 -3.07 -3.07 -18.77
CA ASP A 77 -2.04 -2.05 -18.94
C ASP A 77 -1.39 -1.70 -17.60
N LEU A 78 -2.17 -1.44 -16.54
CA LEU A 78 -1.65 -1.16 -15.20
C LEU A 78 -0.78 -2.31 -14.67
N LEU A 79 -1.26 -3.55 -14.75
CA LEU A 79 -0.57 -4.72 -14.20
C LEU A 79 0.67 -5.15 -15.00
N ASN A 80 0.71 -4.85 -16.31
CA ASN A 80 1.87 -5.13 -17.15
C ASN A 80 3.05 -4.17 -16.88
N HIS A 81 2.81 -3.03 -16.24
CA HIS A 81 3.88 -2.11 -15.84
C HIS A 81 4.28 -2.39 -14.41
N LYS A 82 5.57 -2.71 -14.18
CA LYS A 82 6.09 -2.84 -12.82
C LYS A 82 6.00 -1.49 -12.12
N PRO A 83 5.48 -1.42 -10.89
CA PRO A 83 5.50 -0.17 -10.15
C PRO A 83 6.92 0.29 -9.85
N GLU A 84 7.15 1.59 -9.96
CA GLU A 84 8.38 2.21 -9.46
C GLU A 84 8.21 2.67 -8.00
N PRO A 85 9.13 2.31 -7.09
CA PRO A 85 9.08 2.80 -5.73
C PRO A 85 9.19 4.33 -5.67
N ARG A 86 8.25 4.96 -4.97
CA ARG A 86 8.27 6.40 -4.74
C ARG A 86 9.08 6.70 -3.48
N LEU A 87 10.31 7.14 -3.68
CA LEU A 87 11.20 7.54 -2.59
C LEU A 87 10.90 8.98 -2.17
N VAL A 88 10.18 9.13 -1.06
CA VAL A 88 9.95 10.41 -0.38
C VAL A 88 10.51 10.34 1.03
N ASP A 89 10.81 11.50 1.61
CA ASP A 89 11.32 11.62 2.99
C ASP A 89 10.20 11.61 4.05
N HIS A 90 9.01 12.06 3.65
CA HIS A 90 7.81 12.12 4.47
C HIS A 90 6.54 12.05 3.63
N VAL A 91 5.42 11.80 4.32
CA VAL A 91 4.05 11.92 3.80
C VAL A 91 3.19 12.65 4.82
N ASN A 92 2.28 13.50 4.35
CA ASN A 92 1.27 14.10 5.21
C ASN A 92 0.00 13.26 5.15
N ILE A 93 -0.46 12.76 6.30
CA ILE A 93 -1.71 12.01 6.42
C ILE A 93 -2.53 12.67 7.52
N ASN A 94 -3.72 13.17 7.16
CA ASN A 94 -4.64 13.85 8.07
C ASN A 94 -3.99 15.00 8.88
N GLY A 95 -3.10 15.76 8.25
CA GLY A 95 -2.42 16.90 8.87
C GLY A 95 -1.22 16.53 9.76
N VAL A 96 -0.87 15.25 9.85
CA VAL A 96 0.33 14.79 10.55
C VAL A 96 1.38 14.37 9.53
N ASP A 97 2.59 14.90 9.67
CA ASP A 97 3.73 14.48 8.85
C ASP A 97 4.33 13.19 9.41
N TYR A 98 4.48 12.19 8.56
CA TYR A 98 5.08 10.90 8.87
C TYR A 98 6.35 10.71 8.06
N SER A 99 7.47 10.38 8.70
CA SER A 99 8.70 10.10 7.97
C SER A 99 8.75 8.68 7.44
N THR A 100 9.21 8.56 6.20
CA THR A 100 9.42 7.29 5.47
C THR A 100 10.89 6.89 5.39
N LYS A 101 11.82 7.72 5.92
CA LYS A 101 13.28 7.50 5.85
C LYS A 101 13.75 6.15 6.41
N ARG A 102 13.03 5.61 7.39
CA ARG A 102 13.37 4.30 7.99
C ARG A 102 13.10 3.13 7.06
N ILE A 103 12.21 3.28 6.07
CA ILE A 103 11.94 2.24 5.07
C ILE A 103 13.18 1.98 4.21
N THR A 104 13.92 3.03 3.89
CA THR A 104 15.10 2.97 3.01
C THR A 104 16.39 2.62 3.76
N ASN A 105 16.36 2.58 5.10
CA ASN A 105 17.54 2.34 5.92
C ASN A 105 17.28 1.32 7.04
N LEU A 106 16.97 0.09 6.64
CA LEU A 106 16.63 -0.99 7.57
C LEU A 106 17.83 -1.50 8.38
N PHE A 107 19.06 -1.13 8.02
CA PHE A 107 20.26 -1.42 8.80
C PHE A 107 20.37 -0.57 10.08
N GLU A 108 19.63 0.54 10.16
CA GLU A 108 19.59 1.43 11.34
C GLU A 108 18.43 1.14 12.30
N LEU A 109 17.84 -0.06 12.23
CA LEU A 109 16.82 -0.49 13.16
C LEU A 109 17.40 -0.61 14.58
N THR A 110 16.72 0.02 15.52
CA THR A 110 16.97 -0.20 16.94
C THR A 110 16.51 -1.60 17.35
N SER A 111 17.04 -2.10 18.47
CA SER A 111 16.63 -3.42 19.00
C SER A 111 15.13 -3.52 19.26
N GLY A 112 14.50 -2.45 19.76
CA GLY A 112 13.06 -2.40 19.99
C GLY A 112 12.24 -2.50 18.71
N GLU A 113 12.65 -1.82 17.64
CA GLU A 113 12.01 -1.90 16.31
C GLU A 113 12.17 -3.31 15.73
N TYR A 114 13.38 -3.85 15.75
CA TYR A 114 13.66 -5.18 15.21
C TYR A 114 12.86 -6.28 15.93
N ILE A 115 12.85 -6.30 17.26
CA ILE A 115 12.08 -7.26 18.05
C ILE A 115 10.58 -7.11 17.74
N SER A 116 10.07 -5.88 17.63
CA SER A 116 8.65 -5.64 17.34
C SER A 116 8.26 -6.15 15.96
N ILE A 117 9.06 -5.87 14.93
CA ILE A 117 8.85 -6.39 13.57
C ILE A 117 8.85 -7.91 13.57
N LYS A 118 9.83 -8.55 14.22
CA LYS A 118 9.89 -10.02 14.30
C LYS A 118 8.71 -10.62 15.06
N THR A 119 8.24 -9.96 16.12
CA THR A 119 7.04 -10.40 16.85
C THR A 119 5.79 -10.29 15.97
N ILE A 120 5.62 -9.18 15.24
CA ILE A 120 4.51 -8.98 14.31
C ILE A 120 4.52 -10.04 13.20
N GLN A 121 5.67 -10.27 12.57
CA GLN A 121 5.81 -11.26 11.49
C GLN A 121 5.54 -12.69 11.95
N LYS A 122 5.68 -13.01 13.24
CA LYS A 122 5.33 -14.32 13.79
C LYS A 122 3.83 -14.54 14.01
N GLN A 123 2.99 -13.52 13.83
CA GLN A 123 1.54 -13.61 14.06
C GLN A 123 0.77 -14.17 12.86
N SER A 124 1.35 -14.17 11.65
CA SER A 124 0.76 -14.77 10.45
C SER A 124 1.85 -15.38 9.58
N ASP A 125 1.50 -16.43 8.84
CA ASP A 125 2.35 -17.05 7.84
C ASP A 125 2.43 -16.20 6.54
N SER A 126 1.49 -15.26 6.33
CA SER A 126 1.52 -14.34 5.20
C SER A 126 2.07 -12.96 5.59
N VAL A 127 3.08 -12.50 4.84
CA VAL A 127 3.63 -11.14 5.01
C VAL A 127 2.57 -10.07 4.71
N TYR A 128 1.62 -10.36 3.81
CA TYR A 128 0.54 -9.43 3.46
C TYR A 128 -0.41 -9.14 4.63
N ASP A 129 -0.53 -10.07 5.58
CA ASP A 129 -1.31 -9.87 6.80
C ASP A 129 -0.61 -8.98 7.83
N THR A 130 0.70 -8.79 7.71
CA THR A 130 1.50 -8.15 8.77
C THR A 130 2.20 -6.87 8.31
N ILE A 131 2.32 -6.65 6.99
CA ILE A 131 3.11 -5.53 6.44
C ILE A 131 2.63 -4.16 6.92
N HIS A 132 1.33 -3.92 7.03
CA HIS A 132 0.79 -2.64 7.50
C HIS A 132 1.22 -2.33 8.96
N LYS A 133 1.36 -3.36 9.80
CA LYS A 133 1.88 -3.26 11.17
C LYS A 133 3.38 -3.05 11.20
N VAL A 134 4.12 -3.71 10.30
CA VAL A 134 5.56 -3.47 10.11
C VAL A 134 5.81 -2.02 9.67
N LEU A 135 5.02 -1.51 8.73
CA LEU A 135 5.05 -0.12 8.31
C LEU A 135 4.73 0.84 9.47
N ALA A 136 3.80 0.50 10.36
CA ALA A 136 3.50 1.28 11.56
C ALA A 136 4.64 1.38 12.59
N VAL A 137 5.62 0.47 12.52
CA VAL A 137 6.89 0.56 13.27
C VAL A 137 7.87 1.50 12.57
N LEU A 138 8.00 1.37 11.25
CA LEU A 138 9.00 2.10 10.45
C LEU A 138 8.60 3.56 10.20
N ILE A 139 7.35 3.78 9.80
CA ILE A 139 6.76 5.07 9.51
C ILE A 139 6.14 5.64 10.78
N ARG A 140 6.65 6.79 11.21
CA ARG A 140 6.24 7.46 12.46
C ARG A 140 6.10 8.96 12.25
N PRO A 141 5.34 9.64 13.12
CA PRO A 141 5.27 11.08 13.09
C PRO A 141 6.68 11.70 13.12
N ALA A 142 6.82 12.80 12.40
CA ALA A 142 8.07 13.52 12.30
C ALA A 142 7.80 15.02 12.24
N THR A 143 8.75 15.80 12.74
CA THR A 143 8.70 17.26 12.66
C THR A 143 9.77 17.75 11.70
N LYS A 144 9.41 18.73 10.87
CA LYS A 144 10.35 19.44 10.01
C LYS A 144 11.27 20.32 10.84
N ASN A 145 12.57 20.08 10.73
CA ASN A 145 13.62 20.93 11.23
C ASN A 145 14.31 21.61 10.05
N VAL A 146 14.60 22.92 10.15
CA VAL A 146 15.31 23.66 9.11
C VAL A 146 16.58 24.22 9.73
N ASP A 147 17.72 23.79 9.22
CA ASP A 147 19.02 24.27 9.66
C ASP A 147 19.16 25.76 9.30
N HIS A 148 19.45 26.57 10.31
CA HIS A 148 19.46 28.03 10.17
C HIS A 148 20.65 28.58 9.38
N GLU A 149 21.76 27.85 9.29
CA GLU A 149 22.96 28.27 8.58
C GLU A 149 22.92 27.84 7.10
N THR A 150 22.47 26.62 6.85
CA THR A 150 22.50 25.97 5.52
C THR A 150 21.16 26.00 4.80
N GLY A 151 20.06 26.27 5.52
CA GLY A 151 18.69 26.20 5.00
C GLY A 151 18.21 24.78 4.70
N LYS A 152 18.98 23.75 5.10
CA LYS A 152 18.63 22.35 4.82
C LYS A 152 17.47 21.89 5.68
N GLU A 153 16.54 21.18 5.04
CA GLU A 153 15.37 20.60 5.70
C GLU A 153 15.67 19.16 6.13
N GLU A 154 15.37 18.85 7.38
CA GLU A 154 15.50 17.52 7.95
C GLU A 154 14.21 17.12 8.68
N TRP A 155 13.81 15.86 8.51
CA TRP A 155 12.65 15.31 9.21
C TRP A 155 13.13 14.55 10.44
N VAL A 156 12.82 15.11 11.62
CA VAL A 156 13.17 14.50 12.91
C VAL A 156 12.06 13.54 13.30
N VAL A 157 12.36 12.24 13.23
CA VAL A 157 11.39 11.17 13.51
C VAL A 157 11.21 11.01 15.02
N GLU A 158 9.96 10.86 15.46
CA GLU A 158 9.66 10.55 16.86
C GLU A 158 10.29 9.23 17.32
N LYS A 159 10.60 9.13 18.62
CA LYS A 159 11.15 7.92 19.22
C LYS A 159 10.19 6.73 19.07
N PHE A 160 10.76 5.53 19.04
CA PHE A 160 9.96 4.32 18.85
C PHE A 160 9.09 4.08 20.07
N ASP A 161 7.81 3.82 19.81
CA ASP A 161 6.75 3.60 20.79
C ASP A 161 5.63 2.77 20.16
N THR A 162 5.02 1.91 20.97
CA THR A 162 3.95 1.00 20.59
C THR A 162 2.54 1.52 20.89
N LYS A 163 2.36 2.61 21.66
CA LYS A 163 1.04 3.08 22.09
C LYS A 163 0.03 3.27 20.95
N ASN A 164 0.48 3.84 19.82
CA ASN A 164 -0.38 4.17 18.68
C ASN A 164 -0.13 3.25 17.47
N LEU A 165 0.48 2.08 17.66
CA LEU A 165 0.87 1.21 16.55
C LEU A 165 -0.33 0.73 15.75
N GLU A 166 -1.36 0.21 16.40
CA GLU A 166 -2.55 -0.31 15.70
C GLU A 166 -3.30 0.79 14.95
N TYR A 167 -3.44 1.96 15.58
CA TYR A 167 -4.03 3.13 14.94
C TYR A 167 -3.29 3.52 13.66
N ARG A 168 -1.94 3.59 13.70
CA ARG A 168 -1.13 3.90 12.52
C ARG A 168 -1.25 2.82 11.45
N ALA A 169 -1.28 1.55 11.86
CA ALA A 169 -1.38 0.43 10.93
C ALA A 169 -2.68 0.50 10.11
N GLU A 170 -3.81 0.77 10.76
CA GLU A 170 -5.09 0.98 10.07
C GLU A 170 -5.09 2.27 9.24
N LEU A 171 -4.56 3.37 9.78
CA LEU A 171 -4.45 4.63 9.05
C LEU A 171 -3.70 4.46 7.72
N PHE A 172 -2.60 3.70 7.72
CA PHE A 172 -1.78 3.49 6.54
C PHE A 172 -2.42 2.60 5.50
N LEU A 173 -3.30 1.67 5.88
CA LEU A 173 -4.02 0.84 4.90
C LEU A 173 -4.79 1.72 3.90
N ASP A 174 -5.48 2.75 4.38
CA ASP A 174 -6.36 3.58 3.55
C ASP A 174 -5.70 4.84 3.01
N ASN A 175 -4.65 5.35 3.66
CA ASN A 175 -4.07 6.65 3.34
C ASN A 175 -2.64 6.58 2.82
N LEU A 176 -1.93 5.47 3.01
CA LEU A 176 -0.60 5.32 2.46
C LEU A 176 -0.71 4.84 1.01
N ASN A 177 0.00 5.52 0.13
CA ASN A 177 0.13 5.08 -1.24
C ASN A 177 0.99 3.81 -1.33
N ALA A 178 0.55 2.84 -2.13
CA ALA A 178 1.27 1.58 -2.30
C ALA A 178 2.72 1.80 -2.77
N THR A 179 2.97 2.77 -3.68
CA THR A 179 4.31 3.06 -4.23
C THR A 179 5.35 3.47 -3.19
N ILE A 180 4.91 4.06 -2.08
CA ILE A 180 5.78 4.48 -0.98
C ILE A 180 6.19 3.28 -0.12
N SER A 181 5.31 2.28 -0.04
CA SER A 181 5.57 1.05 0.69
C SER A 181 6.34 -0.01 -0.10
N PHE A 182 6.50 0.15 -1.42
CA PHE A 182 7.12 -0.88 -2.27
C PHE A 182 8.56 -1.21 -1.91
N THR A 183 9.38 -0.24 -1.48
CA THR A 183 10.74 -0.53 -1.01
C THR A 183 10.74 -1.47 0.20
N SER A 184 9.89 -1.21 1.20
CA SER A 184 9.74 -2.10 2.36
C SER A 184 9.12 -3.43 1.97
N LEU A 185 8.09 -3.43 1.13
CA LEU A 185 7.42 -4.64 0.67
C LEU A 185 8.41 -5.54 -0.06
N ASP A 186 9.18 -5.01 -1.01
CA ASP A 186 10.21 -5.76 -1.73
C ASP A 186 11.26 -6.33 -0.77
N PHE A 187 11.73 -5.53 0.19
CA PHE A 187 12.68 -6.01 1.21
C PHE A 187 12.11 -7.17 2.05
N PHE A 188 10.88 -7.03 2.57
CA PHE A 188 10.30 -8.02 3.49
C PHE A 188 9.70 -9.24 2.77
N LEU A 189 9.27 -9.10 1.51
CA LEU A 189 8.74 -10.20 0.70
C LEU A 189 9.86 -11.00 0.03
N ASN A 190 10.84 -10.32 -0.53
CA ASN A 190 11.86 -10.95 -1.37
C ASN A 190 13.19 -11.17 -0.66
N GLY A 191 13.32 -10.71 0.59
CA GLY A 191 14.49 -10.99 1.44
C GLY A 191 15.81 -10.61 0.78
N SER A 192 16.11 -9.31 0.71
CA SER A 192 17.44 -8.77 0.39
C SER A 192 18.11 -9.38 -0.87
N ASN A 193 17.76 -8.85 -2.06
CA ASN A 193 18.75 -8.73 -3.14
C ASN A 193 19.49 -7.41 -2.99
N SER A 194 20.37 -7.33 -1.99
CA SER A 194 21.41 -6.31 -1.86
C SER A 194 22.59 -6.89 -1.10
#